data_AF-A0A9D1QKA1-F1
#
_entry.id   AF-A0A9D1QKA1-F1
#
_cell.length_a   1.000
_cell.length_b   1.000
_cell.length_c   1.000
_cell.angle_alpha   90.00
_cell.angle_beta   90.00
_cell.angle_gamma   90.00
#
_symmetry.space_group_name_H-M   'P 1'
#
loop_
_entity.id
_entity.type
_entity.pdbx_description
1 polymer ?
#
loop_
_entity_poly.entity_id
_entity_poly.type
_entity_poly.pdbx_seq_one_letter_code
_entity_poly.pdbx_strand_id
1 'polypeptide(L)' 'MFRRKKEALFGSRIDPDCSVCAHYEEESGTCTLLRETNPDGTGCRHFTYDPLRRTPKGTPRLREYDPEDFSL' A
#
# COMPACT_ATOMS: atom_id res chain seq x y z
N MET A 1 17.75 -29.00 3.79
CA MET A 1 17.21 -27.94 4.68
C MET A 1 16.18 -27.14 3.90
N PHE A 2 14.89 -27.41 4.08
CA PHE A 2 13.83 -26.72 3.34
C PHE A 2 13.51 -25.41 4.06
N ARG A 3 14.03 -24.29 3.57
CA ARG A 3 13.60 -22.95 4.01
C ARG A 3 12.13 -22.81 3.61
N ARG A 4 11.21 -22.88 4.58
CA ARG A 4 9.82 -22.49 4.36
C ARG A 4 9.82 -21.02 3.96
N LYS A 5 9.37 -20.73 2.74
CA LYS A 5 9.14 -19.36 2.28
C LYS A 5 8.04 -18.81 3.21
N LYS A 6 8.37 -17.80 4.00
CA LYS A 6 7.38 -17.13 4.85
C LYS A 6 6.43 -16.42 3.89
N GLU A 7 5.22 -16.95 3.73
CA GLU A 7 4.20 -16.23 2.98
C GLU A 7 3.93 -14.93 3.73
N ALA A 8 4.11 -13.81 3.03
CA ALA A 8 3.80 -12.51 3.58
C ALA A 8 2.29 -12.45 3.82
N LEU A 9 1.90 -12.46 5.10
CA LEU A 9 0.50 -12.42 5.54
C LEU A 9 -0.23 -11.16 5.05
N PHE A 10 0.53 -10.09 4.74
CA PHE A 10 0.05 -8.82 4.26
C PHE A 10 1.01 -8.25 3.21
N GLY A 11 0.51 -7.42 2.28
CA GLY A 11 1.34 -6.71 1.30
C GLY A 11 1.74 -7.50 0.04
N SER A 12 1.38 -8.78 -0.07
CA SER A 12 1.74 -9.65 -1.18
C SER A 12 1.07 -9.33 -2.53
N ARG A 13 0.06 -8.45 -2.54
CA ARG A 13 -0.64 -7.96 -3.74
C ARG A 13 -0.63 -6.43 -3.87
N ILE A 14 0.29 -5.77 -3.17
CA ILE A 14 0.40 -4.30 -3.21
C ILE A 14 1.48 -3.97 -4.24
N ASP A 15 1.13 -3.13 -5.21
CA ASP A 15 2.10 -2.61 -6.15
C ASP A 15 3.18 -1.82 -5.39
N PRO A 16 4.47 -2.06 -5.69
CA PRO A 16 5.56 -1.40 -4.99
C PRO A 16 5.54 0.10 -5.28
N ASP A 17 5.17 0.87 -4.28
CA ASP A 17 5.10 2.33 -4.35
C ASP A 17 5.83 2.96 -3.15
N CYS A 18 6.50 4.09 -3.39
CA CYS A 18 7.30 4.73 -2.35
C CYS A 18 6.44 5.35 -1.26
N SER A 19 5.27 5.90 -1.57
CA SER A 19 4.41 6.54 -0.57
C SER A 19 3.97 5.58 0.54
N VAL A 20 3.90 4.28 0.24
CA VAL A 20 3.48 3.22 1.18
C VAL A 20 4.64 2.33 1.65
N CYS A 21 5.88 2.74 1.41
CA CYS A 21 7.07 2.00 1.83
C CYS A 21 7.53 2.44 3.22
N ALA A 22 7.95 1.50 4.06
CA ALA A 22 8.57 1.78 5.36
C ALA A 22 9.87 2.60 5.24
N HIS A 23 10.53 2.54 4.08
CA HIS A 23 11.82 3.19 3.82
C HIS A 23 11.69 4.54 3.08
N TYR A 24 10.48 5.08 2.95
CA TYR A 24 10.28 6.37 2.31
C TYR A 24 10.66 7.53 3.24
N GLU A 25 11.45 8.47 2.71
CA GLU A 25 11.89 9.67 3.40
C GLU A 25 11.21 10.89 2.78
N GLU A 26 10.42 11.62 3.57
CA GLU A 26 9.59 12.73 3.09
C GLU A 26 10.43 13.91 2.58
N GLU A 27 11.59 14.16 3.20
CA GLU A 27 12.46 15.28 2.88
C GLU A 27 13.16 15.12 1.52
N SER A 28 13.55 13.88 1.20
CA SER A 28 14.21 13.52 -0.06
C SER A 28 13.22 13.21 -1.18
N GLY A 29 11.93 12.98 -0.86
CA GLY A 29 10.90 12.57 -1.82
C GLY A 29 11.20 11.25 -2.54
N THR A 30 12.19 10.49 -2.07
CA THR A 30 12.67 9.26 -2.67
C THR A 30 12.80 8.17 -1.60
N CYS A 31 12.40 6.94 -1.92
CA CYS A 31 12.84 5.79 -1.13
C CYS A 31 14.36 5.66 -1.27
N THR A 32 15.08 5.69 -0.16
CA THR A 32 16.55 5.52 -0.13
C THR A 32 17.02 4.20 -0.77
N LEU A 33 16.12 3.22 -0.91
CA LEU A 33 16.37 1.90 -1.51
C LEU A 33 16.00 1.76 -2.99
N LEU A 34 15.45 2.80 -3.65
CA LEU A 34 15.20 2.80 -5.11
C LEU A 34 16.46 2.61 -5.97
N ARG A 35 17.65 2.61 -5.35
CA ARG A 35 18.94 2.33 -6.01
C ARG A 35 19.10 0.89 -6.46
N GLU A 36 18.39 -0.06 -5.85
CA GLU A 36 18.45 -1.48 -6.23
C GLU A 36 17.13 -1.92 -6.86
N THR A 37 16.99 -1.58 -8.14
CA THR A 37 15.94 -2.13 -9.00
C THR A 37 16.09 -3.64 -9.10
N ASN A 38 14.96 -4.35 -9.17
CA ASN A 38 15.01 -5.76 -9.51
C ASN A 38 15.71 -5.94 -10.87
N PRO A 39 16.45 -7.05 -11.07
CA PRO A 39 17.10 -7.34 -12.35
C PRO A 39 16.11 -7.39 -13.53
N ASP A 40 14.84 -7.69 -13.25
CA ASP A 40 13.75 -7.69 -14.22
C ASP A 40 13.14 -6.29 -14.47
N GLY A 41 13.70 -5.23 -13.87
CA GLY A 41 13.23 -3.85 -13.99
C GLY A 41 11.93 -3.55 -13.22
N THR A 42 11.29 -4.56 -12.64
CA THR A 42 10.03 -4.42 -11.91
C THR A 42 10.26 -4.03 -10.45
N GLY A 43 10.29 -2.72 -10.19
CA GLY A 43 10.20 -2.16 -8.84
C GLY A 43 11.45 -2.33 -7.97
N CYS A 44 11.30 -1.91 -6.70
CA CYS A 44 12.36 -1.94 -5.69
C CYS A 44 12.44 -3.30 -5.01
N ARG A 45 13.65 -3.91 -4.98
CA ARG A 45 13.88 -5.22 -4.35
C ARG A 45 13.62 -5.22 -2.84
N HIS A 46 13.83 -4.09 -2.18
CA HIS A 46 13.69 -3.93 -0.73
C HIS A 46 12.36 -3.29 -0.32
N PHE A 47 11.40 -3.22 -1.23
CA PHE A 47 10.07 -2.71 -0.91
C PHE A 47 9.51 -3.43 0.32
N THR A 48 9.16 -2.64 1.34
CA THR A 48 8.58 -3.12 2.59
C THR A 48 7.31 -2.32 2.82
N TYR A 49 6.17 -2.99 2.74
CA TYR A 49 4.88 -2.34 2.90
C TYR A 49 4.70 -1.81 4.34
N ASP A 50 4.42 -0.52 4.47
CA ASP A 50 4.02 0.12 5.73
C ASP A 50 2.52 0.44 5.71
N PRO A 51 1.70 -0.33 6.45
CA PRO A 51 0.26 -0.09 6.53
C PRO A 51 -0.12 1.28 7.09
N LEU A 52 0.73 1.90 7.91
CA LEU A 52 0.43 3.18 8.56
C LEU A 52 0.53 4.36 7.59
N ARG A 53 1.27 4.19 6.49
CA ARG A 53 1.41 5.19 5.42
C ARG A 53 0.30 5.11 4.38
N ARG A 54 -0.56 4.10 4.46
CA ARG A 54 -1.68 3.97 3.54
C ARG A 54 -2.69 5.07 3.80
N THR A 55 -2.92 5.92 2.81
CA THR A 55 -4.06 6.83 2.82
C THR A 55 -5.36 6.01 2.71
N PRO A 56 -6.25 6.05 3.71
CA PRO A 56 -7.55 5.39 3.59
C PRO A 56 -8.32 6.01 2.43
N LYS A 57 -9.08 5.19 1.70
CA LYS A 57 -9.98 5.71 0.67
C LYS A 57 -10.98 6.65 1.34
N GLY A 58 -11.28 7.76 0.68
CA GLY A 58 -12.29 8.70 1.16
C GLY A 58 -13.60 7.98 1.47
N THR A 59 -14.32 8.46 2.47
CA THR A 59 -15.65 7.95 2.78
C THR A 59 -16.52 8.04 1.53
N PRO A 60 -17.23 6.95 1.16
CA PRO A 60 -18.18 7.02 0.07
C PRO A 60 -19.22 8.09 0.41
N ARG A 61 -19.77 8.74 -0.63
CA ARG A 61 -20.89 9.65 -0.43
C ARG A 61 -22.03 8.88 0.23
N LEU A 62 -22.54 9.43 1.33
CA LEU A 62 -23.75 8.90 1.95
C LEU A 62 -24.90 9.05 0.95
N ARG A 63 -25.76 8.03 0.88
CA ARG A 63 -27.01 8.14 0.14
C ARG A 63 -27.86 9.23 0.81
N GLU A 64 -28.40 10.12 0.00
CA GLU A 64 -29.45 11.04 0.43
C GLU A 64 -30.74 10.23 0.50
N TYR A 65 -31.42 10.30 1.65
CA TYR A 65 -32.70 9.64 1.87
C TYR A 65 -33.78 10.71 1.95
N ASP A 66 -34.92 10.43 1.33
CA ASP A 66 -36.11 11.24 1.48
C ASP A 66 -36.96 10.72 2.65
N PRO A 67 -37.78 11.56 3.29
CA PRO A 67 -38.68 11.10 4.36
C PRO A 67 -39.59 9.93 3.94
N GLU A 68 -39.93 9.84 2.64
CA GLU A 68 -40.74 8.76 2.09
C GLU A 68 -40.02 7.40 2.07
N ASP A 69 -38.68 7.36 2.02
CA ASP A 69 -37.89 6.11 2.14
C ASP A 69 -38.11 5.41 3.49
N PHE A 70 -38.66 6.13 4.49
CA PHE A 70 -38.93 5.63 5.84
C PHE A 70 -40.43 5.50 6.14
N SER A 71 -41.30 5.62 5.14
CA SER A 71 -42.74 5.41 5.28
C SER A 71 -43.11 3.92 5.21
N LEU A 72 -44.15 3.53 5.96
CA LEU A 72 -44.64 2.15 6.12
C LEU A 72 -45.77 1.80 5.14
#